data_AF-A0A8J3RJX8-F1
#
_entry.id   AF-A0A8J3RJX8-F1
#
_cell.length_a   1.000
_cell.length_b   1.000
_cell.length_c   1.000
_cell.angle_alpha   90.00
_cell.angle_beta   90.00
_cell.angle_gamma   90.00
#
_symmetry.space_group_name_H-M   'P 1'
#
loop_
_entity.id
_entity.type
_entity.pdbx_description
1 polymer ?
#
loop_
_entity_poly.entity_id
_entity_poly.type
_entity_poly.pdbx_seq_one_letter_code
_entity_poly.pdbx_strand_id
1 'polypeptide(L)'
;MLFTVAAASGLTWWLGLYVIVRDPRERGPRRAGLGLLAYGLAVAIGQMRTAAAGSGAEALAAVETVLVYLPALLWTGAVLTLVPGGERLDRVWSRGLVPVTLAGLGWLAASGWGSEVGLAARAVTAVLLLGPLAGVLVLLVRARPPRVGGLATVATLFFGLGAALLLFPLLGPDNLLAVLAVDLDMALLGVAIAMSSAFEAGEALWRDMLRSLLGAVVVMLASGGQVALAIVLAGPSPALAVLLFGVIAVAIAVQTLAGPVHRALDRIAFPGDPEIRRERAELRDSSEALPRREPGPPPMDEAEFARLTRRALAGYGDLGKLASSPLANLPVIEKRVTGDSPLERAAELRNLLLESIQRLKPRDGEFGTSEEWRFYNVLYFPYVRGLRPYRRGATRNGLTPEERQAFDWILREVPERTLYNWQNAAAKLVADDLRTENRQ
;
A
#
# COMPACT_ATOMS: atom_id res chain seq x y z
N MET A 1 14.04 14.08 -26.80
CA MET A 1 12.82 14.68 -26.20
C MET A 1 11.79 13.60 -25.84
N LEU A 2 11.18 12.91 -26.82
CA LEU A 2 10.12 11.92 -26.58
C LEU A 2 10.43 10.89 -25.47
N PHE A 3 11.58 10.21 -25.53
CA PHE A 3 11.96 9.20 -24.53
C PHE A 3 12.19 9.78 -23.14
N THR A 4 12.80 10.97 -23.07
CA THR A 4 13.04 11.69 -21.81
C THR A 4 11.71 12.06 -21.14
N VAL A 5 10.76 12.58 -21.93
CA VAL A 5 9.42 12.94 -21.44
C VAL A 5 8.63 11.68 -21.04
N ALA A 6 8.77 10.57 -21.77
CA ALA A 6 8.16 9.30 -21.41
C ALA A 6 8.69 8.74 -20.08
N ALA A 7 10.00 8.85 -19.83
CA ALA A 7 10.59 8.43 -18.56
C ALA A 7 10.13 9.34 -17.40
N ALA A 8 10.13 10.66 -17.59
CA ALA A 8 9.75 11.61 -16.57
C ALA A 8 8.25 11.53 -16.21
N SER A 9 7.37 11.50 -17.22
CA SER A 9 5.93 11.25 -17.02
C SER A 9 5.66 9.89 -16.36
N GLY A 10 6.42 8.85 -16.72
CA GLY A 10 6.35 7.54 -16.08
C GLY A 10 6.74 7.56 -14.60
N LEU A 11 7.75 8.35 -14.22
CA LEU A 11 8.11 8.58 -12.82
C LEU A 11 6.98 9.28 -12.06
N THR A 12 6.40 10.34 -12.63
CA THR A 12 5.28 11.06 -11.99
C THR A 12 4.03 10.19 -11.88
N TRP A 13 3.76 9.36 -12.90
CA TRP A 13 2.69 8.38 -12.91
C TRP A 13 2.86 7.32 -11.81
N TRP A 14 4.05 6.73 -11.72
CA TRP A 14 4.41 5.79 -10.65
C TRP A 14 4.20 6.41 -9.27
N LEU A 15 4.71 7.63 -9.06
CA LEU A 15 4.65 8.30 -7.76
C LEU A 15 3.20 8.61 -7.36
N GLY A 16 2.37 9.05 -8.30
CA GLY A 16 0.93 9.26 -8.09
C GLY A 16 0.21 7.97 -7.66
N LEU A 17 0.49 6.85 -8.33
CA LEU A 17 -0.07 5.55 -7.97
C LEU A 17 0.43 5.07 -6.61
N TYR A 18 1.74 5.21 -6.34
CA TYR A 18 2.36 4.80 -5.09
C TYR A 18 1.74 5.52 -3.89
N VAL A 19 1.59 6.85 -3.98
CA VAL A 19 0.96 7.66 -2.94
C VAL A 19 -0.49 7.25 -2.69
N ILE A 20 -1.25 6.91 -3.74
CA ILE A 20 -2.66 6.47 -3.60
C ILE A 20 -2.77 5.09 -2.95
N VAL A 21 -1.91 4.14 -3.33
CA VAL A 21 -1.97 2.75 -2.82
C VAL A 21 -1.55 2.65 -1.37
N ARG A 22 -0.58 3.46 -0.95
CA ARG A 22 -0.02 3.39 0.39
C ARG A 22 -1.08 3.62 1.47
N ASP A 23 -1.82 4.72 1.36
CA ASP A 23 -2.81 5.14 2.36
C ASP A 23 -4.18 5.41 1.71
N PRO A 24 -4.89 4.36 1.23
CA PRO A 24 -6.07 4.52 0.37
C PRO A 24 -7.28 5.12 1.11
N ARG A 25 -7.25 5.10 2.44
CA ARG A 25 -8.31 5.65 3.30
C ARG A 25 -8.15 7.15 3.54
N GLU A 26 -6.94 7.68 3.38
CA GLU A 26 -6.67 9.09 3.64
C GLU A 26 -7.01 9.96 2.43
N ARG A 27 -7.81 11.00 2.67
CA ARG A 27 -8.29 11.88 1.59
C ARG A 27 -7.17 12.75 1.03
N GLY A 28 -6.25 13.21 1.87
CA GLY A 28 -5.16 14.13 1.50
C GLY A 28 -4.19 13.51 0.50
N PRO A 29 -3.47 12.42 0.85
CA PRO A 29 -2.56 11.72 -0.05
C PRO A 29 -3.26 11.26 -1.34
N ARG A 30 -4.51 10.76 -1.24
CA ARG A 30 -5.28 10.37 -2.43
C ARG A 30 -5.50 11.52 -3.39
N ARG A 31 -5.90 12.70 -2.91
CA ARG A 31 -6.09 13.90 -3.76
C ARG A 31 -4.77 14.37 -4.35
N ALA A 32 -3.69 14.35 -3.57
CA ALA A 32 -2.36 14.71 -4.04
C ALA A 32 -1.86 13.78 -5.15
N GLY A 33 -1.99 12.47 -4.94
CA GLY A 33 -1.65 11.44 -5.93
C GLY A 33 -2.51 11.54 -7.19
N LEU A 34 -3.82 11.83 -7.08
CA LEU A 34 -4.66 12.09 -8.25
C LEU A 34 -4.18 13.32 -9.05
N GLY A 35 -3.66 14.35 -8.38
CA GLY A 35 -3.03 15.50 -9.04
C GLY A 35 -1.77 15.08 -9.83
N LEU A 36 -0.91 14.25 -9.24
CA LEU A 36 0.26 13.70 -9.93
C LEU A 36 -0.13 12.86 -11.16
N LEU A 37 -1.16 12.02 -11.05
CA LEU A 37 -1.67 11.23 -12.17
C LEU A 37 -2.24 12.12 -13.29
N ALA A 38 -3.00 13.15 -12.93
CA ALA A 38 -3.57 14.09 -13.89
C ALA A 38 -2.46 14.81 -14.68
N TYR A 39 -1.43 15.28 -13.99
CA TYR A 39 -0.29 15.92 -14.64
C TYR A 39 0.52 14.95 -15.51
N GLY A 40 0.83 13.74 -15.03
CA GLY A 40 1.52 12.73 -15.84
C GLY A 40 0.77 12.38 -17.12
N LEU A 41 -0.57 12.32 -17.05
CA LEU A 41 -1.43 12.13 -18.21
C LEU A 41 -1.45 13.37 -19.14
N ALA A 42 -1.44 14.58 -18.58
CA ALA A 42 -1.36 15.82 -19.36
C ALA A 42 -0.09 15.85 -20.23
N VAL A 43 1.06 15.51 -19.64
CA VAL A 43 2.35 15.43 -20.35
C VAL A 43 2.30 14.39 -21.48
N ALA A 44 1.75 13.20 -21.21
CA ALA A 44 1.60 12.16 -22.22
C ALA A 44 0.68 12.61 -23.38
N ILE A 45 -0.45 13.24 -23.07
CA ILE A 45 -1.40 13.74 -24.07
C ILE A 45 -0.81 14.89 -24.87
N GLY A 46 -0.03 15.78 -24.26
CA GLY A 46 0.70 16.84 -24.97
C GLY A 46 1.66 16.27 -26.01
N GLN A 47 2.38 15.19 -25.69
CA GLN A 47 3.25 14.49 -26.65
C GLN A 47 2.46 13.76 -27.75
N MET A 48 1.28 13.21 -27.44
CA MET A 48 0.41 12.60 -28.45
C MET A 48 -0.19 13.66 -29.38
N ARG A 49 -0.54 14.84 -28.84
CA ARG A 49 -1.08 15.97 -29.60
C ARG A 49 -0.07 16.52 -30.60
N THR A 50 1.19 16.71 -30.19
CA THR A 50 2.24 17.21 -31.11
C THR A 50 2.52 16.25 -32.26
N ALA A 51 2.25 14.96 -32.07
CA ALA A 51 2.32 13.96 -33.13
C ALA A 51 1.03 13.86 -33.97
N ALA A 52 -0.14 14.25 -33.44
CA ALA A 52 -1.41 14.17 -34.13
C ALA A 52 -1.64 15.35 -35.11
N ALA A 53 -2.40 15.10 -36.18
CA ALA A 53 -2.81 16.13 -37.14
C ALA A 53 -4.35 16.22 -37.25
N GLY A 54 -4.87 17.40 -37.60
CA GLY A 54 -6.30 17.63 -37.82
C GLY A 54 -7.15 17.68 -36.55
N SER A 55 -8.42 17.30 -36.65
CA SER A 55 -9.42 17.40 -35.56
C SER A 55 -9.08 16.59 -34.30
N GLY A 56 -8.27 15.54 -34.43
CA GLY A 56 -7.77 14.78 -33.27
C GLY A 56 -6.86 15.62 -32.36
N ALA A 57 -6.11 16.57 -32.91
CA ALA A 57 -5.20 17.42 -32.14
C ALA A 57 -5.97 18.44 -31.29
N GLU A 58 -7.11 18.96 -31.77
CA GLU A 58 -7.96 19.90 -31.03
C GLU A 58 -8.61 19.22 -29.82
N ALA A 59 -9.14 18.01 -29.99
CA ALA A 59 -9.71 17.23 -28.89
C ALA A 59 -8.65 16.91 -27.82
N LEU A 60 -7.44 16.52 -28.24
CA LEU A 60 -6.33 16.28 -27.32
C LEU A 60 -5.89 17.56 -26.59
N ALA A 61 -5.92 18.72 -27.26
CA ALA A 61 -5.61 20.01 -26.65
C ALA A 61 -6.61 20.39 -25.54
N ALA A 62 -7.90 20.14 -25.79
CA ALA A 62 -8.95 20.38 -24.81
C ALA A 62 -8.76 19.49 -23.57
N VAL A 63 -8.45 18.20 -23.76
CA VAL A 63 -8.20 17.26 -22.67
C VAL A 63 -6.91 17.62 -21.90
N GLU A 64 -5.83 17.93 -22.61
CA GLU A 64 -4.56 18.39 -22.03
C GLU A 64 -4.78 19.61 -21.13
N THR A 65 -5.53 20.60 -21.61
CA THR A 65 -5.86 21.83 -20.88
C THR A 65 -6.48 21.53 -19.52
N VAL A 66 -7.50 20.67 -19.48
CA VAL A 66 -8.17 20.32 -18.23
C VAL A 66 -7.21 19.61 -17.28
N LEU A 67 -6.41 18.67 -17.81
CA LEU A 67 -5.49 17.86 -17.02
C LEU A 67 -4.29 18.64 -16.46
N VAL A 68 -3.80 19.67 -17.16
CA VAL A 68 -2.72 20.55 -16.65
C VAL A 68 -3.17 21.33 -15.41
N TYR A 69 -4.45 21.72 -15.35
CA TYR A 69 -4.98 22.55 -14.25
C TYR A 69 -5.64 21.78 -13.12
N LEU A 70 -6.04 20.54 -13.37
CA LEU A 70 -6.64 19.66 -12.36
C LEU A 70 -5.76 19.47 -11.10
N PRO A 71 -4.41 19.37 -11.17
CA PRO A 71 -3.56 19.25 -9.99
C PRO A 71 -3.76 20.40 -9.00
N ALA A 72 -3.78 21.66 -9.44
CA ALA A 72 -3.95 22.82 -8.56
C ALA A 72 -5.28 22.77 -7.78
N LEU A 73 -6.36 22.34 -8.44
CA LEU A 73 -7.66 22.13 -7.80
C LEU A 73 -7.60 20.99 -6.76
N LEU A 74 -7.03 19.84 -7.13
CA LEU A 74 -6.92 18.68 -6.26
C LEU A 74 -6.01 18.93 -5.05
N TRP A 75 -4.92 19.67 -5.23
CA TRP A 75 -3.99 20.03 -4.16
C TRP A 75 -4.58 21.03 -3.18
N THR A 76 -5.49 21.92 -3.61
CA THR A 76 -6.31 22.70 -2.68
C THR A 76 -7.08 21.79 -1.74
N GLY A 77 -7.71 20.75 -2.29
CA GLY A 77 -8.38 19.71 -1.50
C GLY A 77 -7.42 18.91 -0.61
N ALA A 78 -6.19 18.65 -1.05
CA ALA A 78 -5.20 17.95 -0.24
C ALA A 78 -4.77 18.80 0.98
N VAL A 79 -4.47 20.08 0.79
CA VAL A 79 -4.09 20.98 1.90
C VAL A 79 -5.26 21.21 2.86
N LEU A 80 -6.51 21.26 2.35
CA LEU A 80 -7.70 21.38 3.21
C LEU A 80 -7.82 20.27 4.25
N THR A 81 -7.35 19.06 3.95
CA THR A 81 -7.36 17.95 4.92
C THR A 81 -6.37 18.13 6.06
N LEU A 82 -5.39 19.02 5.91
CA LEU A 82 -4.38 19.34 6.91
C LEU A 82 -4.83 20.46 7.86
N VAL A 83 -5.87 21.22 7.49
CA VAL A 83 -6.39 22.34 8.29
C VAL A 83 -7.29 21.79 9.40
N PRO A 84 -6.97 22.01 10.69
CA PRO A 84 -7.81 21.58 11.81
C PRO A 84 -9.23 22.18 11.70
N GLY A 85 -10.27 21.35 11.82
CA GLY A 85 -11.66 21.79 11.69
C GLY A 85 -12.11 22.15 10.27
N GLY A 86 -11.32 21.80 9.25
CA GLY A 86 -11.59 22.12 7.84
C GLY A 86 -12.77 21.38 7.19
N GLU A 87 -13.51 20.52 7.88
CA GLU A 87 -14.55 19.66 7.28
C GLU A 87 -15.68 20.42 6.57
N ARG A 88 -16.05 21.59 7.09
CA ARG A 88 -17.05 22.45 6.43
C ARG A 88 -16.49 23.04 5.14
N LEU A 89 -15.23 23.49 5.16
CA LEU A 89 -14.54 24.00 3.98
C LEU A 89 -14.32 22.90 2.94
N ASP A 90 -13.98 21.68 3.36
CA ASP A 90 -13.87 20.51 2.48
C ASP A 90 -15.19 20.20 1.76
N ARG A 91 -16.33 20.32 2.46
CA ARG A 91 -17.66 20.17 1.86
C ARG A 91 -17.99 21.29 0.87
N VAL A 92 -17.64 22.54 1.18
CA VAL A 92 -17.85 23.68 0.27
C VAL A 92 -16.94 23.56 -0.96
N TRP A 93 -15.69 23.18 -0.77
CA TRP A 93 -14.73 22.92 -1.83
C TRP A 93 -15.24 21.81 -2.76
N SER A 94 -15.62 20.66 -2.21
CA SER A 94 -16.05 19.50 -3.01
C SER A 94 -17.39 19.68 -3.73
N ARG A 95 -18.37 20.35 -3.10
CA ARG A 95 -19.72 20.52 -3.68
C ARG A 95 -19.91 21.82 -4.47
N GLY A 96 -19.07 22.83 -4.21
CA GLY A 96 -19.18 24.14 -4.85
C GLY A 96 -18.00 24.40 -5.77
N LEU A 97 -16.80 24.55 -5.21
CA LEU A 97 -15.64 24.99 -5.98
C LEU A 97 -15.23 23.98 -7.05
N VAL A 98 -15.16 22.68 -6.73
CA VAL A 98 -14.79 21.64 -7.70
C VAL A 98 -15.69 21.64 -8.95
N PRO A 99 -17.02 21.52 -8.86
CA PRO A 99 -17.86 21.50 -10.07
C PRO A 99 -17.81 22.83 -10.83
N VAL A 100 -17.74 23.98 -10.15
CA VAL A 100 -17.62 25.29 -10.80
C VAL A 100 -16.30 25.41 -11.56
N THR A 101 -15.18 25.03 -10.95
CA THR A 101 -13.86 25.04 -11.60
C THR A 101 -13.81 24.06 -12.76
N LEU A 102 -14.36 22.86 -12.63
CA LEU A 102 -14.42 21.89 -13.73
C LEU A 102 -15.27 22.39 -14.90
N ALA A 103 -16.42 23.03 -14.63
CA ALA A 103 -17.25 23.65 -15.67
C ALA A 103 -16.50 24.79 -16.37
N GLY A 104 -15.80 25.64 -15.62
CA GLY A 104 -14.97 26.71 -16.16
C GLY A 104 -13.81 26.21 -17.01
N LEU A 105 -13.11 25.15 -16.56
CA LEU A 105 -12.04 24.49 -17.32
C LEU A 105 -12.58 23.82 -18.60
N GLY A 106 -13.75 23.18 -18.52
CA GLY A 106 -14.41 22.59 -19.69
C GLY A 106 -14.83 23.64 -20.73
N TRP A 107 -15.36 24.78 -20.28
CA TRP A 107 -15.64 25.93 -21.15
C TRP A 107 -14.36 26.46 -21.80
N LEU A 108 -13.30 26.66 -21.03
CA LEU A 108 -12.00 27.13 -21.52
C LEU A 108 -11.40 26.17 -22.56
N ALA A 109 -11.51 24.86 -22.31
CA ALA A 109 -11.06 23.82 -23.22
C ALA A 109 -11.86 23.81 -24.53
N ALA A 110 -13.18 24.03 -24.46
CA ALA A 110 -14.06 24.08 -25.64
C ALA A 110 -13.91 25.37 -26.45
N SER A 111 -13.57 26.50 -25.81
CA SER A 111 -13.36 27.77 -26.51
C SER A 111 -12.10 27.79 -27.38
N GLY A 112 -11.28 26.74 -27.30
CA GLY A 112 -9.96 26.69 -27.91
C GLY A 112 -9.02 27.64 -27.20
N TRP A 113 -7.79 27.21 -26.98
CA TRP A 113 -6.69 28.08 -26.55
C TRP A 113 -6.25 29.03 -27.67
N GLY A 114 -7.20 29.65 -28.37
CA GLY A 114 -6.94 30.65 -29.38
C GLY A 114 -6.30 31.89 -28.76
N SER A 115 -5.59 32.64 -29.59
CA SER A 115 -5.00 33.95 -29.27
C SER A 115 -6.00 34.98 -28.71
N GLU A 116 -7.30 34.69 -28.78
CA GLU A 116 -8.39 35.52 -28.27
C GLU A 116 -8.89 35.14 -26.87
N VAL A 117 -8.32 34.12 -26.21
CA VAL A 117 -8.54 33.92 -24.77
C VAL A 117 -7.89 35.09 -24.04
N GLY A 118 -8.69 36.13 -23.80
CA GLY A 118 -8.25 37.39 -23.24
C GLY A 118 -7.52 37.18 -21.91
N LEU A 119 -6.58 38.07 -21.62
CA LEU A 119 -5.83 38.12 -20.37
C LEU A 119 -6.75 38.01 -19.13
N ALA A 120 -8.00 38.49 -19.26
CA ALA A 120 -9.06 38.32 -18.28
C ALA A 120 -9.44 36.85 -17.98
N ALA A 121 -9.64 36.00 -18.99
CA ALA A 121 -9.99 34.59 -18.78
C ALA A 121 -8.85 33.80 -18.11
N ARG A 122 -7.59 34.11 -18.47
CA ARG A 122 -6.41 33.58 -17.80
C ARG A 122 -6.31 34.05 -16.35
N ALA A 123 -6.54 35.34 -16.10
CA ALA A 123 -6.54 35.90 -14.76
C ALA A 123 -7.66 35.28 -13.89
N VAL A 124 -8.86 35.12 -14.43
CA VAL A 124 -9.99 34.47 -13.73
C VAL A 124 -9.65 33.03 -13.40
N THR A 125 -9.09 32.27 -14.35
CA THR A 125 -8.68 30.88 -14.12
C THR A 125 -7.58 30.78 -13.06
N ALA A 126 -6.58 31.67 -13.10
CA ALA A 126 -5.53 31.73 -12.10
C ALA A 126 -6.07 32.07 -10.70
N VAL A 127 -6.98 33.04 -10.60
CA VAL A 127 -7.63 33.40 -9.32
C VAL A 127 -8.48 32.24 -8.79
N LEU A 128 -9.22 31.56 -9.67
CA LEU A 128 -10.08 30.44 -9.29
C LEU A 128 -9.30 29.21 -8.79
N LEU A 129 -8.08 29.00 -9.29
CA LEU A 129 -7.22 27.87 -8.90
C LEU A 129 -6.28 28.22 -7.74
N LEU A 130 -5.60 29.37 -7.80
CA LEU A 130 -4.61 29.77 -6.78
C LEU A 130 -5.23 30.48 -5.58
N GLY A 131 -6.34 31.21 -5.75
CA GLY A 131 -6.98 31.95 -4.66
C GLY A 131 -7.40 31.02 -3.51
N PRO A 132 -8.14 29.94 -3.78
CA PRO A 132 -8.48 28.94 -2.77
C PRO A 132 -7.25 28.27 -2.15
N LEU A 133 -6.25 27.90 -2.96
CA LEU A 133 -5.02 27.27 -2.48
C LEU A 133 -4.23 28.20 -1.54
N ALA A 134 -4.08 29.47 -1.91
CA ALA A 134 -3.44 30.50 -1.09
C ALA A 134 -4.23 30.74 0.21
N GLY A 135 -5.56 30.83 0.12
CA GLY A 135 -6.42 30.98 1.29
C GLY A 135 -6.26 29.83 2.28
N VAL A 136 -6.22 28.59 1.79
CA VAL A 136 -6.03 27.39 2.61
C VAL A 136 -4.62 27.33 3.19
N LEU A 137 -3.59 27.73 2.44
CA LEU A 137 -2.22 27.86 2.94
C LEU A 137 -2.14 28.87 4.09
N VAL A 138 -2.76 30.04 3.95
CA VAL A 138 -2.83 31.05 5.02
C VAL A 138 -3.55 30.51 6.24
N LEU A 139 -4.66 29.79 6.06
CA LEU A 139 -5.39 29.15 7.16
C LEU A 139 -4.53 28.10 7.88
N LEU A 140 -3.79 27.28 7.13
CA LEU A 140 -2.89 26.27 7.68
C LEU A 140 -1.78 26.90 8.54
N VAL A 141 -1.14 27.96 8.03
CA VAL A 141 -0.08 28.68 8.75
C VAL A 141 -0.65 29.37 10.00
N ARG A 142 -1.85 29.96 9.91
CA ARG A 142 -2.51 30.62 11.06
C ARG A 142 -2.97 29.63 12.13
N ALA A 143 -3.40 28.44 11.73
CA ALA A 143 -3.88 27.41 12.65
C ALA A 143 -2.76 26.84 13.55
N ARG A 144 -1.47 27.08 13.20
CA ARG A 144 -0.29 26.61 13.94
C ARG A 144 -0.43 25.15 14.43
N PRO A 145 -0.73 24.18 13.55
CA PRO A 145 -0.83 22.78 13.96
C PRO A 145 0.49 22.31 14.58
N PRO A 146 0.49 21.32 15.48
CA PRO A 146 1.70 20.88 16.20
C PRO A 146 2.88 20.46 15.29
N ARG A 147 2.64 20.23 13.99
CA ARG A 147 3.63 19.86 12.97
C ARG A 147 3.73 20.89 11.82
N VAL A 148 3.75 22.20 12.14
CA VAL A 148 3.73 23.28 11.12
C VAL A 148 4.81 23.14 10.05
N GLY A 149 6.05 22.78 10.42
CA GLY A 149 7.21 22.85 9.52
C GLY A 149 7.08 22.00 8.26
N GLY A 150 6.90 20.68 8.40
CA GLY A 150 6.80 19.77 7.25
C GLY A 150 5.53 19.98 6.42
N LEU A 151 4.39 20.20 7.09
CA LEU A 151 3.10 20.37 6.42
C LEU A 151 3.00 21.71 5.67
N ALA A 152 3.55 22.79 6.23
CA ALA A 152 3.60 24.08 5.55
C ALA A 152 4.57 24.06 4.37
N THR A 153 5.68 23.33 4.44
CA THR A 153 6.57 23.12 3.29
C THR A 153 5.85 22.40 2.16
N VAL A 154 5.15 21.30 2.44
CA VAL A 154 4.35 20.58 1.43
C VAL A 154 3.26 21.47 0.83
N ALA A 155 2.56 22.24 1.67
CA ALA A 155 1.53 23.16 1.20
C ALA A 155 2.09 24.31 0.35
N THR A 156 3.29 24.80 0.66
CA THR A 156 3.99 25.82 -0.13
C THR A 156 4.48 25.25 -1.46
N LEU A 157 4.96 24.01 -1.46
CA LEU A 157 5.31 23.30 -2.70
C LEU A 157 4.08 23.14 -3.61
N PHE A 158 2.92 22.73 -3.08
CA PHE A 158 1.68 22.69 -3.85
C PHE A 158 1.31 24.05 -4.47
N PHE A 159 1.49 25.14 -3.72
CA PHE A 159 1.22 26.49 -4.21
C PHE A 159 2.19 26.91 -5.32
N GLY A 160 3.49 26.75 -5.09
CA GLY A 160 4.52 27.07 -6.08
C GLY A 160 4.33 26.27 -7.37
N LEU A 161 4.03 24.98 -7.23
CA LEU A 161 3.83 24.09 -8.37
C LEU A 161 2.50 24.37 -9.10
N GLY A 162 1.44 24.72 -8.37
CA GLY A 162 0.19 25.19 -8.96
C GLY A 162 0.37 26.49 -9.77
N ALA A 163 1.21 27.40 -9.28
CA ALA A 163 1.58 28.62 -10.01
C ALA A 163 2.44 28.31 -11.24
N ALA A 164 3.41 27.40 -11.12
CA ALA A 164 4.24 26.94 -12.23
C ALA A 164 3.38 26.29 -13.34
N LEU A 165 2.40 25.46 -12.99
CA LEU A 165 1.46 24.86 -13.96
C LEU A 165 0.59 25.89 -14.68
N LEU A 166 0.28 27.03 -14.05
CA LEU A 166 -0.40 28.15 -14.72
C LEU A 166 0.47 28.84 -15.77
N LEU A 167 1.79 28.85 -15.54
CA LEU A 167 2.78 29.39 -16.47
C LEU A 167 3.21 28.37 -17.53
N PHE A 168 3.03 27.08 -17.28
CA PHE A 168 3.49 26.00 -18.14
C PHE A 168 3.01 26.11 -19.61
N PRO A 169 1.73 26.40 -19.88
CA PRO A 169 1.29 26.58 -21.26
C PRO A 169 1.88 27.80 -21.99
N LEU A 170 2.38 28.80 -21.25
CA LEU A 170 3.10 29.96 -21.82
C LEU A 170 4.54 29.60 -22.21
N LEU A 171 5.13 28.60 -21.55
CA LEU A 171 6.49 28.13 -21.82
C LEU A 171 6.54 27.13 -22.97
N GLY A 172 5.39 26.57 -23.35
CA GLY A 172 5.22 25.62 -24.46
C GLY A 172 5.70 24.20 -24.13
N PRO A 173 5.00 23.15 -24.60
CA PRO A 173 5.40 21.76 -24.36
C PRO A 173 6.72 21.37 -25.04
N ASP A 174 7.15 22.15 -26.04
CA ASP A 174 8.43 21.94 -26.74
C ASP A 174 9.64 22.34 -25.87
N ASN A 175 9.41 23.05 -24.77
CA ASN A 175 10.47 23.44 -23.85
C ASN A 175 10.80 22.29 -22.88
N LEU A 176 11.72 21.43 -23.32
CA LEU A 176 12.21 20.29 -22.53
C LEU A 176 12.68 20.70 -21.12
N LEU A 177 13.29 21.87 -20.94
CA LEU A 177 13.74 22.33 -19.63
C LEU A 177 12.56 22.67 -18.72
N ALA A 178 11.49 23.27 -19.26
CA ALA A 178 10.27 23.54 -18.50
C ALA A 178 9.58 22.25 -18.06
N VAL A 179 9.48 21.26 -18.96
CA VAL A 179 8.92 19.94 -18.64
C VAL A 179 9.73 19.25 -17.55
N LEU A 180 11.06 19.19 -17.70
CA LEU A 180 11.93 18.55 -16.71
C LEU A 180 11.93 19.27 -15.36
N ALA A 181 11.85 20.61 -15.34
CA ALA A 181 11.78 21.38 -14.10
C ALA A 181 10.48 21.07 -13.35
N VAL A 182 9.33 21.09 -14.05
CA VAL A 182 8.04 20.75 -13.44
C VAL A 182 8.02 19.29 -13.00
N ASP A 183 8.53 18.35 -13.81
CA ASP A 183 8.61 16.93 -13.45
C ASP A 183 9.48 16.68 -12.21
N LEU A 184 10.62 17.38 -12.12
CA LEU A 184 11.49 17.33 -10.94
C LEU A 184 10.75 17.85 -9.70
N ASP A 185 10.06 18.98 -9.81
CA ASP A 185 9.27 19.53 -8.71
C ASP A 185 8.11 18.61 -8.32
N MET A 186 7.46 17.92 -9.28
CA MET A 186 6.45 16.88 -9.00
C MET A 186 7.04 15.69 -8.24
N ALA A 187 8.24 15.25 -8.63
CA ALA A 187 8.94 14.17 -7.96
C ALA A 187 9.30 14.54 -6.53
N LEU A 188 9.88 15.74 -6.33
CA LEU A 188 10.18 16.29 -5.00
C LEU A 188 8.92 16.43 -4.15
N LEU A 189 7.82 16.91 -4.73
CA LEU A 189 6.54 17.02 -4.06
C LEU A 189 5.99 15.65 -3.64
N GLY A 190 5.96 14.66 -4.53
CA GLY A 190 5.46 13.33 -4.20
C GLY A 190 6.31 12.62 -3.15
N VAL A 191 7.64 12.81 -3.19
CA VAL A 191 8.54 12.36 -2.12
C VAL A 191 8.21 13.09 -0.81
N ALA A 192 8.03 14.41 -0.84
CA ALA A 192 7.68 15.19 0.36
C ALA A 192 6.33 14.76 0.95
N ILE A 193 5.32 14.47 0.12
CA ILE A 193 4.02 13.91 0.56
C ILE A 193 4.25 12.56 1.23
N ALA A 194 4.96 11.65 0.57
CA ALA A 194 5.27 10.33 1.13
C ALA A 194 6.04 10.45 2.45
N MET A 195 7.02 11.34 2.55
CA MET A 195 7.79 11.53 3.77
C MET A 195 6.98 12.23 4.88
N SER A 196 6.08 13.15 4.53
CA SER A 196 5.23 13.86 5.51
C SER A 196 4.28 12.93 6.26
N SER A 197 3.85 11.83 5.63
CA SER A 197 3.08 10.75 6.29
C SER A 197 3.97 9.66 6.91
N ALA A 198 5.30 9.71 6.72
CA ALA A 198 6.24 8.67 7.16
C ALA A 198 7.05 8.98 8.43
N PHE A 199 6.89 10.17 9.02
CA PHE A 199 7.45 10.45 10.34
C PHE A 199 6.86 9.56 11.46
N GLU A 200 5.84 8.75 11.15
CA GLU A 200 5.28 7.71 12.01
C GLU A 200 5.80 6.29 11.69
N ALA A 201 6.58 6.10 10.61
CA ALA A 201 6.90 4.77 10.05
C ALA A 201 8.41 4.42 9.94
N GLY A 202 9.32 5.27 10.42
CA GLY A 202 10.76 4.96 10.50
C GLY A 202 11.47 4.75 9.14
N GLU A 203 12.75 4.32 9.18
CA GLU A 203 13.64 4.08 8.03
C GLU A 203 13.10 3.05 7.00
N ALA A 204 12.04 2.34 7.34
CA ALA A 204 11.38 1.36 6.48
C ALA A 204 10.77 1.97 5.20
N LEU A 205 10.32 3.23 5.24
CA LEU A 205 9.61 3.83 4.10
C LEU A 205 10.49 3.93 2.85
N TRP A 206 11.71 4.45 2.99
CA TRP A 206 12.58 4.70 1.85
C TRP A 206 12.89 3.40 1.10
N ARG A 207 13.06 2.29 1.84
CA ARG A 207 13.30 0.97 1.26
C ARG A 207 12.09 0.43 0.49
N ASP A 208 10.89 0.60 1.02
CA ASP A 208 9.65 0.18 0.32
C ASP A 208 9.44 1.00 -0.96
N MET A 209 9.63 2.33 -0.87
CA MET A 209 9.51 3.23 -2.02
C MET A 209 10.57 2.92 -3.08
N LEU A 210 11.82 2.71 -2.69
CA LEU A 210 12.91 2.35 -3.60
C LEU A 210 12.65 0.99 -4.26
N ARG A 211 12.17 0.00 -3.51
CA ARG A 211 11.78 -1.31 -4.07
C ARG A 211 10.67 -1.16 -5.12
N SER A 212 9.62 -0.40 -4.80
CA SER A 212 8.52 -0.11 -5.73
C SER A 212 9.01 0.60 -6.99
N LEU A 213 9.87 1.62 -6.82
CA LEU A 213 10.46 2.37 -7.93
C LEU A 213 11.30 1.47 -8.83
N LEU A 214 12.21 0.67 -8.25
CA LEU A 214 13.05 -0.26 -9.00
C LEU A 214 12.19 -1.26 -9.79
N GLY A 215 11.13 -1.80 -9.19
CA GLY A 215 10.18 -2.65 -9.90
C GLY A 215 9.51 -1.94 -11.07
N ALA A 216 9.04 -0.71 -10.88
CA ALA A 216 8.42 0.09 -11.93
C ALA A 216 9.40 0.43 -13.06
N VAL A 217 10.65 0.77 -12.74
CA VAL A 217 11.72 1.03 -13.71
C VAL A 217 12.01 -0.22 -14.54
N VAL A 218 12.17 -1.39 -13.91
CA VAL A 218 12.43 -2.65 -14.63
C VAL A 218 11.29 -2.97 -15.60
N VAL A 219 10.05 -2.88 -15.15
CA VAL A 219 8.87 -3.19 -15.97
C VAL A 219 8.65 -2.14 -17.08
N MET A 220 8.91 -0.86 -16.79
CA MET A 220 8.90 0.23 -17.78
C MET A 220 9.96 -0.01 -18.87
N LEU A 221 11.20 -0.34 -18.50
CA LEU A 221 12.27 -0.59 -19.45
C LEU A 221 12.00 -1.84 -20.29
N ALA A 222 11.51 -2.92 -19.67
CA ALA A 222 11.19 -4.16 -20.37
C ALA A 222 10.06 -3.97 -21.39
N SER A 223 9.01 -3.23 -21.03
CA SER A 223 7.81 -3.08 -21.88
C SER A 223 7.93 -1.88 -22.83
N GLY A 224 8.26 -0.70 -22.29
CA GLY A 224 8.43 0.54 -23.05
C GLY A 224 9.71 0.55 -23.90
N GLY A 225 10.77 -0.12 -23.46
CA GLY A 225 12.03 -0.22 -24.22
C GLY A 225 11.87 -0.93 -25.57
N GLN A 226 10.98 -1.92 -25.65
CA GLN A 226 10.64 -2.58 -26.93
C GLN A 226 9.98 -1.61 -27.92
N VAL A 227 9.05 -0.78 -27.43
CA VAL A 227 8.40 0.25 -28.26
C VAL A 227 9.39 1.35 -28.63
N ALA A 228 10.27 1.75 -27.70
CA ALA A 228 11.33 2.71 -27.96
C ALA A 228 12.30 2.21 -29.04
N LEU A 229 12.68 0.92 -29.01
CA LEU A 229 13.49 0.29 -30.05
C LEU A 229 12.77 0.32 -31.41
N ALA A 230 11.46 -0.01 -31.43
CA ALA A 230 10.67 0.09 -32.66
C ALA A 230 10.66 1.52 -33.23
N ILE A 231 10.56 2.55 -32.38
CA ILE A 231 10.65 3.96 -32.77
C ILE A 231 12.04 4.29 -33.34
N VAL A 232 13.11 3.79 -32.73
CA VAL A 232 14.48 4.03 -33.22
C VAL A 232 14.70 3.39 -34.59
N LEU A 233 14.16 2.19 -34.82
CA LEU A 233 14.37 1.42 -36.06
C LEU A 233 13.43 1.86 -37.19
N ALA A 234 12.15 2.12 -36.91
CA ALA A 234 11.13 2.42 -37.91
C ALA A 234 10.81 3.92 -38.03
N GLY A 235 11.37 4.75 -37.15
CA GLY A 235 11.08 6.17 -37.05
C GLY A 235 9.90 6.50 -36.12
N PRO A 236 9.82 7.74 -35.63
CA PRO A 236 8.73 8.18 -34.77
C PRO A 236 7.41 8.28 -35.56
N SER A 237 6.35 7.71 -35.01
CA SER A 237 4.98 7.88 -35.52
C SER A 237 4.02 8.16 -34.36
N PRO A 238 2.86 8.79 -34.62
CA PRO A 238 1.89 9.10 -33.57
C PRO A 238 1.35 7.84 -32.90
N ALA A 239 1.14 6.77 -33.68
CA ALA A 239 0.72 5.47 -33.17
C ALA A 239 1.77 4.87 -32.22
N LEU A 240 3.06 4.96 -32.56
CA LEU A 240 4.14 4.47 -31.69
C LEU A 240 4.30 5.33 -30.44
N ALA A 241 4.06 6.64 -30.51
CA ALA A 241 4.04 7.51 -29.33
C ALA A 241 2.90 7.11 -28.37
N VAL A 242 1.68 6.95 -28.89
CA VAL A 242 0.53 6.47 -28.09
C VAL A 242 0.84 5.11 -27.45
N LEU A 243 1.42 4.20 -28.23
CA LEU A 243 1.81 2.88 -27.74
C LEU A 243 2.87 2.96 -26.64
N LEU A 244 3.88 3.82 -26.80
CA LEU A 244 4.97 4.00 -25.83
C LEU A 244 4.42 4.46 -24.47
N PHE A 245 3.67 5.56 -24.45
CA PHE A 245 3.09 6.09 -23.21
C PHE A 245 2.04 5.15 -22.62
N GLY A 246 1.20 4.53 -23.46
CA GLY A 246 0.17 3.60 -23.01
C GLY A 246 0.77 2.34 -22.36
N VAL A 247 1.75 1.71 -23.01
CA VAL A 247 2.44 0.53 -22.47
C VAL A 247 3.18 0.89 -21.19
N ILE A 248 3.90 2.02 -21.15
CA ILE A 248 4.57 2.49 -19.93
C ILE A 248 3.57 2.68 -18.78
N ALA A 249 2.46 3.40 -19.03
CA ALA A 249 1.45 3.68 -18.01
C ALA A 249 0.79 2.40 -17.48
N VAL A 250 0.43 1.46 -18.36
CA VAL A 250 -0.16 0.16 -17.98
C VAL A 250 0.83 -0.69 -17.21
N ALA A 251 2.08 -0.79 -17.68
CA ALA A 251 3.09 -1.64 -17.08
C ALA A 251 3.45 -1.15 -15.66
N ILE A 252 3.62 0.17 -15.49
CA ILE A 252 3.79 0.79 -14.18
C ILE A 252 2.53 0.58 -13.32
N ALA A 253 1.33 0.77 -13.87
CA ALA A 253 0.10 0.59 -13.11
C ALA A 253 -0.06 -0.82 -12.59
N VAL A 254 0.17 -1.85 -13.40
CA VAL A 254 0.10 -3.25 -12.96
C VAL A 254 1.14 -3.54 -11.88
N GLN A 255 2.37 -3.04 -12.04
CA GLN A 255 3.44 -3.24 -11.07
C GLN A 255 3.18 -2.53 -9.73
N THR A 256 2.74 -1.27 -9.76
CA THR A 256 2.50 -0.47 -8.54
C THR A 256 1.19 -0.85 -7.86
N LEU A 257 0.18 -1.28 -8.64
CA LEU A 257 -1.12 -1.75 -8.13
C LEU A 257 -1.16 -3.28 -7.96
N ALA A 258 -0.02 -3.96 -7.80
CA ALA A 258 0.04 -5.41 -7.75
C ALA A 258 -0.95 -6.04 -6.75
N GLY A 259 -1.02 -5.53 -5.50
CA GLY A 259 -1.99 -5.99 -4.50
C GLY A 259 -3.47 -5.86 -4.95
N PRO A 260 -3.95 -4.66 -5.34
CA PRO A 260 -5.27 -4.47 -5.94
C PRO A 260 -5.54 -5.36 -7.17
N VAL A 261 -4.58 -5.48 -8.08
CA VAL A 261 -4.70 -6.29 -9.31
C VAL A 261 -4.86 -7.77 -8.95
N HIS A 262 -4.02 -8.30 -8.06
CA HIS A 262 -4.14 -9.67 -7.58
C HIS A 262 -5.51 -9.94 -6.93
N ARG A 263 -6.03 -9.01 -6.13
CA ARG A 263 -7.37 -9.12 -5.54
C ARG A 263 -8.48 -9.15 -6.59
N ALA A 264 -8.34 -8.38 -7.66
CA ALA A 264 -9.28 -8.40 -8.78
C ALA A 264 -9.22 -9.74 -9.54
N LEU A 265 -8.00 -10.21 -9.84
CA LEU A 265 -7.78 -11.51 -10.50
C LEU A 265 -8.30 -12.67 -9.66
N ASP A 266 -8.10 -12.66 -8.35
CA ASP A 266 -8.61 -13.70 -7.45
C ASP A 266 -10.14 -13.74 -7.41
N ARG A 267 -10.84 -12.62 -7.58
CA ARG A 267 -12.32 -12.61 -7.69
C ARG A 267 -12.80 -13.26 -8.97
N ILE A 268 -12.04 -13.14 -10.05
CA ILE A 268 -12.35 -13.72 -11.36
C ILE A 268 -12.01 -15.22 -11.37
N ALA A 269 -10.84 -15.58 -10.82
CA ALA A 269 -10.35 -16.96 -10.81
C ALA A 269 -11.08 -17.85 -9.79
N PHE A 270 -11.50 -17.30 -8.65
CA PHE A 270 -12.16 -18.03 -7.57
C PHE A 270 -13.51 -17.39 -7.21
N PRO A 271 -14.52 -17.33 -8.10
CA PRO A 271 -15.76 -16.60 -7.82
C PRO A 271 -16.54 -17.21 -6.64
N GLY A 272 -16.52 -18.54 -6.50
CA GLY A 272 -17.27 -19.29 -5.47
C GLY A 272 -16.59 -19.47 -4.12
N ASP A 273 -15.28 -19.21 -4.00
CA ASP A 273 -14.48 -19.60 -2.82
C ASP A 273 -13.94 -18.37 -2.06
N PRO A 274 -14.74 -17.73 -1.18
CA PRO A 274 -14.30 -16.55 -0.43
C PRO A 274 -13.17 -16.86 0.56
N GLU A 275 -13.10 -18.08 1.08
CA GLU A 275 -12.07 -18.50 2.04
C GLU A 275 -10.68 -18.52 1.40
N ILE A 276 -10.53 -19.13 0.22
CA ILE A 276 -9.27 -19.15 -0.54
C ILE A 276 -8.80 -17.73 -0.87
N ARG A 277 -9.72 -16.86 -1.31
CA ARG A 277 -9.37 -15.45 -1.60
C ARG A 277 -8.87 -14.72 -0.35
N ARG A 278 -9.46 -15.01 0.82
CA ARG A 278 -9.05 -14.41 2.09
C ARG A 278 -7.67 -14.91 2.52
N GLU A 279 -7.43 -16.23 2.46
CA GLU A 279 -6.14 -16.81 2.82
C GLU A 279 -5.01 -16.29 1.90
N ARG A 280 -5.25 -16.22 0.58
CA ARG A 280 -4.26 -15.67 -0.36
C ARG A 280 -4.00 -14.19 -0.12
N ALA A 281 -5.02 -13.41 0.24
CA ALA A 281 -4.85 -12.01 0.61
C ALA A 281 -4.03 -11.88 1.89
N GLU A 282 -4.34 -12.65 2.94
CA GLU A 282 -3.61 -12.65 4.21
C GLU A 282 -2.12 -13.03 4.04
N LEU A 283 -1.81 -14.04 3.21
CA LEU A 283 -0.43 -14.43 2.91
C LEU A 283 0.34 -13.34 2.16
N ARG A 284 -0.30 -12.67 1.18
CA ARG A 284 0.34 -11.57 0.44
C ARG A 284 0.53 -10.34 1.30
N ASP A 285 -0.47 -9.93 2.07
CA ASP A 285 -0.39 -8.80 3.00
C ASP A 285 0.74 -9.03 4.02
N SER A 286 0.89 -10.28 4.50
CA SER A 286 2.00 -10.66 5.38
C SER A 286 3.35 -10.54 4.69
N SER A 287 3.47 -11.03 3.46
CA SER A 287 4.70 -10.92 2.66
C SER A 287 5.07 -9.47 2.32
N GLU A 288 4.08 -8.62 2.03
CA GLU A 288 4.26 -7.20 1.71
C GLU A 288 4.60 -6.36 2.94
N ALA A 289 4.22 -6.81 4.14
CA ALA A 289 4.56 -6.15 5.40
C ALA A 289 6.01 -6.41 5.85
N LEU A 290 6.67 -7.47 5.36
CA LEU A 290 8.03 -7.86 5.78
C LEU A 290 9.08 -6.75 5.61
N PRO A 291 9.16 -6.03 4.46
CA PRO A 291 10.14 -4.94 4.30
C PRO A 291 9.89 -3.73 5.20
N ARG A 292 8.67 -3.60 5.74
CA ARG A 292 8.26 -2.49 6.63
C ARG A 292 8.48 -2.78 8.11
N ARG A 293 8.98 -3.97 8.43
CA ARG A 293 9.14 -4.45 9.80
C ARG A 293 10.31 -3.73 10.45
N GLU A 294 10.02 -2.94 11.48
CA GLU A 294 11.05 -2.48 12.41
C GLU A 294 11.65 -3.68 13.16
N PRO A 295 12.95 -3.64 13.51
CA PRO A 295 13.59 -4.71 14.26
C PRO A 295 13.01 -4.77 15.68
N GLY A 296 12.39 -5.92 16.00
CA GLY A 296 11.90 -6.25 17.33
C GLY A 296 10.38 -6.08 17.51
N PRO A 297 9.73 -6.89 18.36
CA PRO A 297 8.35 -6.66 18.72
C PRO A 297 8.24 -5.35 19.54
N PRO A 298 7.21 -4.51 19.33
CA PRO A 298 6.90 -3.45 20.28
C PRO A 298 6.70 -4.06 21.69
N PRO A 299 6.86 -3.29 22.78
CA PRO A 299 6.57 -3.79 24.11
C PRO A 299 5.10 -4.23 24.19
N MET A 300 4.87 -5.54 24.10
CA MET A 300 3.53 -6.12 24.13
C MET A 300 3.06 -6.30 25.58
N ASP A 301 1.82 -5.90 25.84
CA ASP A 301 1.16 -6.23 27.09
C ASP A 301 1.01 -7.77 27.24
N GLU A 302 0.78 -8.24 28.47
CA GLU A 302 0.68 -9.68 28.75
C GLU A 302 -0.52 -10.35 28.04
N ALA A 303 -1.64 -9.63 27.92
CA ALA A 303 -2.86 -10.15 27.33
C ALA A 303 -2.75 -10.28 25.80
N GLU A 304 -2.10 -9.32 25.16
CA GLU A 304 -1.76 -9.30 23.74
C GLU A 304 -0.77 -10.40 23.40
N PHE A 305 0.27 -10.58 24.22
CA PHE A 305 1.21 -11.68 24.05
C PHE A 305 0.48 -13.03 24.11
N ALA A 306 -0.34 -13.25 25.13
CA ALA A 306 -1.13 -14.48 25.25
C ALA A 306 -2.10 -14.69 24.07
N ARG A 307 -2.70 -13.61 23.55
CA ARG A 307 -3.57 -13.66 22.36
C ARG A 307 -2.79 -14.06 21.11
N LEU A 308 -1.58 -13.53 20.92
CA LEU A 308 -0.73 -13.88 19.79
C LEU A 308 -0.19 -15.31 19.90
N THR A 309 0.19 -15.77 21.08
CA THR A 309 0.61 -17.16 21.33
C THR A 309 -0.51 -18.13 20.99
N ARG A 310 -1.74 -17.85 21.44
CA ARG A 310 -2.91 -18.66 21.08
C ARG A 310 -3.14 -18.72 19.57
N ARG A 311 -3.01 -17.58 18.87
CA ARG A 311 -3.15 -17.52 17.41
C ARG A 311 -2.05 -18.30 16.70
N ALA A 312 -0.82 -18.23 17.20
CA ALA A 312 0.31 -19.00 16.67
C ALA A 312 0.13 -20.51 16.89
N LEU A 313 -0.35 -20.94 18.06
CA LEU A 313 -0.69 -22.34 18.35
C LEU A 313 -1.80 -22.86 17.43
N ALA A 314 -2.85 -22.07 17.20
CA ALA A 314 -3.91 -22.43 16.26
C ALA A 314 -3.41 -22.54 14.81
N GLY A 315 -2.35 -21.80 14.47
CA GLY A 315 -1.66 -21.83 13.17
C GLY A 315 -0.41 -22.73 13.15
N TYR A 316 -0.19 -23.61 14.14
CA TYR A 316 1.08 -24.33 14.32
C TYR A 316 1.54 -25.12 13.07
N GLY A 317 0.60 -25.74 12.35
CA GLY A 317 0.88 -26.51 11.14
C GLY A 317 1.16 -25.69 9.88
N ASP A 318 1.06 -24.37 9.94
CA ASP A 318 1.18 -23.46 8.80
C ASP A 318 2.34 -22.48 9.01
N LEU A 319 3.47 -22.76 8.37
CA LEU A 319 4.67 -21.92 8.45
C LEU A 319 4.43 -20.50 7.92
N GLY A 320 3.49 -20.31 6.99
CA GLY A 320 3.12 -18.97 6.50
C GLY A 320 2.43 -18.15 7.59
N LYS A 321 1.48 -18.75 8.32
CA LYS A 321 0.83 -18.12 9.48
C LYS A 321 1.83 -17.82 10.60
N LEU A 322 2.77 -18.73 10.86
CA LEU A 322 3.82 -18.49 11.86
C LEU A 322 4.78 -17.37 11.44
N ALA A 323 5.18 -17.31 10.16
CA ALA A 323 6.03 -16.24 9.63
C ALA A 323 5.37 -14.86 9.76
N SER A 324 4.05 -14.79 9.59
CA SER A 324 3.28 -13.55 9.78
C SER A 324 3.14 -13.12 11.24
N SER A 325 3.40 -14.02 12.20
CA SER A 325 3.24 -13.73 13.62
C SER A 325 4.28 -12.71 14.11
N PRO A 326 3.88 -11.72 14.94
CA PRO A 326 4.84 -10.87 15.65
C PRO A 326 5.79 -11.67 16.54
N LEU A 327 5.38 -12.86 17.01
CA LEU A 327 6.23 -13.73 17.82
C LEU A 327 7.44 -14.29 17.07
N ALA A 328 7.46 -14.28 15.73
CA ALA A 328 8.62 -14.69 14.94
C ALA A 328 9.81 -13.70 15.06
N ASN A 329 9.63 -12.58 15.78
CA ASN A 329 10.66 -11.59 16.05
C ASN A 329 11.22 -11.62 17.48
N LEU A 330 10.84 -12.59 18.29
CA LEU A 330 11.31 -12.59 19.67
C LEU A 330 12.85 -12.62 19.70
N PRO A 331 13.52 -11.80 20.53
CA PRO A 331 14.98 -11.82 20.71
C PRO A 331 15.56 -13.22 20.89
N VAL A 332 14.84 -14.13 21.57
CA VAL A 332 15.27 -15.53 21.72
C VAL A 332 15.37 -16.27 20.38
N ILE A 333 14.53 -15.95 19.38
CA ILE A 333 14.60 -16.53 18.03
C ILE A 333 15.80 -15.94 17.28
N GLU A 334 16.02 -14.63 17.38
CA GLU A 334 17.15 -13.96 16.74
C GLU A 334 18.49 -14.53 17.21
N LYS A 335 18.61 -14.90 18.50
CA LYS A 335 19.79 -15.58 19.04
C LYS A 335 19.99 -17.00 18.48
N ARG A 336 18.93 -17.68 18.03
CA ARG A 336 18.94 -19.10 17.62
C ARG A 336 19.02 -19.30 16.10
N VAL A 337 18.65 -18.30 15.31
CA VAL A 337 18.68 -18.38 13.84
C VAL A 337 19.97 -17.76 13.31
N THR A 338 20.62 -18.42 12.35
CA THR A 338 21.86 -17.97 11.71
C THR A 338 21.64 -17.02 10.52
N GLY A 339 20.44 -17.04 9.93
CA GLY A 339 20.04 -16.17 8.82
C GLY A 339 18.83 -15.28 9.15
N ASP A 340 18.45 -14.42 8.20
CA ASP A 340 17.31 -13.51 8.35
C ASP A 340 16.08 -13.95 7.54
N SER A 341 16.00 -15.25 7.22
CA SER A 341 14.89 -15.77 6.43
C SER A 341 13.61 -15.84 7.27
N PRO A 342 12.47 -15.30 6.79
CA PRO A 342 11.19 -15.40 7.49
C PRO A 342 10.75 -16.85 7.74
N LEU A 343 11.11 -17.76 6.84
CA LEU A 343 10.81 -19.19 6.99
C LEU A 343 11.64 -19.85 8.07
N GLU A 344 12.91 -19.45 8.23
CA GLU A 344 13.77 -19.94 9.30
C GLU A 344 13.28 -19.45 10.66
N ARG A 345 12.93 -18.16 10.77
CA ARG A 345 12.31 -17.59 11.97
C ARG A 345 10.96 -18.25 12.30
N ALA A 346 10.15 -18.57 11.30
CA ALA A 346 8.89 -19.28 11.49
C ALA A 346 9.11 -20.74 11.94
N ALA A 347 10.11 -21.42 11.37
CA ALA A 347 10.50 -22.75 11.78
C ALA A 347 11.00 -22.74 13.24
N GLU A 348 11.76 -21.72 13.62
CA GLU A 348 12.26 -21.58 14.99
C GLU A 348 11.16 -21.20 15.98
N LEU A 349 10.23 -20.31 15.61
CA LEU A 349 9.03 -20.07 16.41
C LEU A 349 8.23 -21.36 16.62
N ARG A 350 8.09 -22.20 15.59
CA ARG A 350 7.43 -23.50 15.71
C ARG A 350 8.16 -24.42 16.69
N ASN A 351 9.49 -24.42 16.67
CA ASN A 351 10.32 -25.19 17.59
C ASN A 351 10.15 -24.69 19.03
N LEU A 352 10.21 -23.39 19.28
CA LEU A 352 9.97 -22.80 20.60
C LEU A 352 8.58 -23.14 21.14
N LEU A 353 7.53 -23.02 20.31
CA LEU A 353 6.19 -23.42 20.71
C LEU A 353 6.12 -24.91 21.08
N LEU A 354 6.84 -25.76 20.34
CA LEU A 354 6.92 -27.19 20.65
C LEU A 354 7.66 -27.45 21.96
N GLU A 355 8.80 -26.79 22.20
CA GLU A 355 9.56 -26.86 23.46
C GLU A 355 8.68 -26.46 24.65
N SER A 356 7.96 -25.33 24.55
CA SER A 356 7.00 -24.90 25.57
C SER A 356 5.88 -25.90 25.81
N ILE A 357 5.31 -26.49 24.75
CA ILE A 357 4.28 -27.54 24.90
C ILE A 357 4.89 -28.77 25.59
N GLN A 358 6.08 -29.19 25.20
CA GLN A 358 6.75 -30.36 25.79
C GLN A 358 7.09 -30.15 27.27
N ARG A 359 7.38 -28.92 27.70
CA ARG A 359 7.55 -28.58 29.12
C ARG A 359 6.28 -28.77 29.95
N LEU A 360 5.10 -28.74 29.32
CA LEU A 360 3.83 -29.06 29.98
C LEU A 360 3.62 -30.58 30.13
N LYS A 361 4.41 -31.44 29.47
CA LYS A 361 4.28 -32.90 29.58
C LYS A 361 4.67 -33.35 30.99
N PRO A 362 3.76 -34.02 31.73
CA PRO A 362 4.08 -34.61 33.02
C PRO A 362 5.18 -35.70 32.93
N ARG A 363 5.91 -35.97 34.03
CA ARG A 363 7.07 -36.88 34.07
C ARG A 363 6.71 -38.36 34.30
N ASP A 364 5.45 -38.63 34.55
CA ASP A 364 4.84 -39.86 35.05
C ASP A 364 4.48 -40.88 33.94
N GLY A 365 4.85 -40.63 32.68
CA GLY A 365 4.74 -41.64 31.62
C GLY A 365 4.79 -41.08 30.19
N GLU A 366 4.39 -41.91 29.23
CA GLU A 366 4.27 -41.50 27.82
C GLU A 366 2.94 -40.83 27.50
N PHE A 367 1.83 -41.31 28.08
CA PHE A 367 0.49 -40.74 27.97
C PHE A 367 -0.31 -40.92 29.27
N GLY A 368 -1.09 -39.92 29.63
CA GLY A 368 -2.02 -39.95 30.75
C GLY A 368 -3.27 -39.10 30.48
N THR A 369 -4.35 -39.36 31.22
CA THR A 369 -5.63 -38.64 31.12
C THR A 369 -5.98 -37.89 32.41
N SER A 370 -5.05 -37.83 33.37
CA SER A 370 -5.26 -37.10 34.63
C SER A 370 -5.34 -35.59 34.41
N GLU A 371 -5.72 -34.84 35.45
CA GLU A 371 -5.79 -33.38 35.37
C GLU A 371 -4.46 -32.72 35.00
N GLU A 372 -3.33 -33.35 35.36
CA GLU A 372 -1.98 -32.83 35.08
C GLU A 372 -1.64 -32.90 33.59
N TRP A 373 -2.17 -33.91 32.89
CA TRP A 373 -1.94 -34.13 31.46
C TRP A 373 -2.79 -33.23 30.56
N ARG A 374 -3.86 -32.62 31.09
CA ARG A 374 -4.90 -31.98 30.27
C ARG A 374 -4.34 -30.88 29.37
N PHE A 375 -3.46 -30.01 29.88
CA PHE A 375 -2.95 -28.88 29.10
C PHE A 375 -1.97 -29.31 28.01
N TYR A 376 -1.15 -30.32 28.28
CA TYR A 376 -0.31 -30.94 27.26
C TYR A 376 -1.16 -31.58 26.17
N ASN A 377 -2.10 -32.46 26.55
CA ASN A 377 -2.90 -33.24 25.60
C ASN A 377 -3.72 -32.35 24.66
N VAL A 378 -4.37 -31.30 25.17
CA VAL A 378 -5.24 -30.42 24.35
C VAL A 378 -4.49 -29.51 23.39
N LEU A 379 -3.17 -29.35 23.56
CA LEU A 379 -2.31 -28.63 22.63
C LEU A 379 -1.58 -29.60 21.69
N TYR A 380 -0.89 -30.59 22.24
CA TYR A 380 -0.01 -31.49 21.49
C TYR A 380 -0.80 -32.28 20.44
N PHE A 381 -1.88 -32.94 20.83
CA PHE A 381 -2.63 -33.79 19.91
C PHE A 381 -3.35 -32.97 18.82
N PRO A 382 -4.09 -31.88 19.13
CA PRO A 382 -4.76 -31.10 18.09
C PRO A 382 -3.83 -30.28 17.20
N TYR A 383 -2.79 -29.66 17.75
CA TYR A 383 -1.95 -28.73 17.00
C TYR A 383 -0.67 -29.38 16.44
N VAL A 384 0.02 -30.20 17.23
CA VAL A 384 1.30 -30.82 16.82
C VAL A 384 1.05 -32.09 16.00
N ARG A 385 0.16 -32.97 16.47
CA ARG A 385 -0.23 -34.20 15.76
C ARG A 385 -1.38 -33.98 14.75
N GLY A 386 -2.00 -32.81 14.75
CA GLY A 386 -3.02 -32.43 13.78
C GLY A 386 -4.37 -33.15 13.97
N LEU A 387 -4.64 -33.72 15.14
CA LEU A 387 -5.89 -34.41 15.43
C LEU A 387 -7.07 -33.42 15.46
N ARG A 388 -8.19 -33.78 14.82
CA ARG A 388 -9.40 -32.96 14.80
C ARG A 388 -10.62 -33.75 15.28
N PRO A 389 -10.77 -33.97 16.61
CA PRO A 389 -11.80 -34.86 17.17
C PRO A 389 -13.23 -34.46 16.80
N TYR A 390 -13.52 -33.16 16.75
CA TYR A 390 -14.86 -32.61 16.50
C TYR A 390 -15.17 -32.32 15.02
N ARG A 391 -14.26 -32.64 14.09
CA ARG A 391 -14.53 -32.45 12.66
C ARG A 391 -15.51 -33.51 12.16
N ARG A 392 -16.52 -33.10 11.38
CA ARG A 392 -17.43 -34.04 10.68
C ARG A 392 -16.61 -35.02 9.82
N GLY A 393 -16.80 -36.32 10.05
CA GLY A 393 -16.09 -37.38 9.34
C GLY A 393 -14.70 -37.73 9.87
N ALA A 394 -14.35 -37.34 11.11
CA ALA A 394 -13.10 -37.75 11.72
C ALA A 394 -13.02 -39.28 11.89
N THR A 395 -12.02 -39.92 11.27
CA THR A 395 -11.81 -41.37 11.30
C THR A 395 -10.57 -41.75 12.10
N ARG A 396 -10.62 -42.91 12.77
CA ARG A 396 -9.48 -43.51 13.49
C ARG A 396 -8.41 -44.13 12.58
N ASN A 397 -8.68 -44.20 11.29
CA ASN A 397 -7.81 -44.86 10.32
C ASN A 397 -6.47 -44.12 10.20
N GLY A 398 -5.36 -44.85 10.37
CA GLY A 398 -4.01 -44.29 10.28
C GLY A 398 -3.44 -43.69 11.57
N LEU A 399 -4.21 -43.67 12.67
CA LEU A 399 -3.73 -43.15 13.96
C LEU A 399 -2.86 -44.16 14.70
N THR A 400 -1.82 -43.68 15.39
CA THR A 400 -1.00 -44.50 16.31
C THR A 400 -1.84 -44.96 17.52
N PRO A 401 -1.37 -45.96 18.30
CA PRO A 401 -2.08 -46.38 19.52
C PRO A 401 -2.31 -45.23 20.51
N GLU A 402 -1.32 -44.37 20.69
CA GLU A 402 -1.39 -43.19 21.56
C GLU A 402 -2.37 -42.14 21.04
N GLU A 403 -2.31 -41.83 19.74
CA GLU A 403 -3.24 -40.89 19.11
C GLU A 403 -4.69 -41.37 19.21
N ARG A 404 -4.92 -42.69 19.11
CA ARG A 404 -6.26 -43.27 19.33
C ARG A 404 -6.73 -43.10 20.76
N GLN A 405 -5.86 -43.34 21.75
CA GLN A 405 -6.20 -43.15 23.16
C GLN A 405 -6.55 -41.69 23.44
N ALA A 406 -5.74 -40.74 22.96
CA ALA A 406 -5.99 -39.32 23.10
C ALA A 406 -7.29 -38.89 22.38
N PHE A 407 -7.51 -39.38 21.16
CA PHE A 407 -8.70 -39.09 20.37
C PHE A 407 -9.97 -39.60 21.07
N ASP A 408 -9.95 -40.83 21.58
CA ASP A 408 -11.08 -41.42 22.30
C ASP A 408 -11.34 -40.73 23.64
N TRP A 409 -10.29 -40.36 24.37
CA TRP A 409 -10.40 -39.58 25.61
C TRP A 409 -11.05 -38.21 25.36
N ILE A 410 -10.59 -37.46 24.35
CA ILE A 410 -11.15 -36.13 24.03
C ILE A 410 -12.65 -36.24 23.71
N LEU A 411 -13.04 -37.23 22.90
CA LEU A 411 -14.44 -37.41 22.51
C LEU A 411 -15.34 -37.87 23.66
N ARG A 412 -14.82 -38.68 24.60
CA ARG A 412 -15.62 -39.27 25.69
C ARG A 412 -15.69 -38.37 26.91
N GLU A 413 -14.59 -37.72 27.27
CA GLU A 413 -14.43 -37.08 28.57
C GLU A 413 -14.33 -35.56 28.50
N VAL A 414 -14.04 -34.97 27.33
CA VAL A 414 -13.73 -33.54 27.22
C VAL A 414 -14.66 -32.84 26.24
N PRO A 415 -15.83 -32.32 26.66
CA PRO A 415 -16.75 -31.61 25.77
C PRO A 415 -16.06 -30.51 24.95
N GLU A 416 -16.54 -30.23 23.75
CA GLU A 416 -15.92 -29.26 22.83
C GLU A 416 -15.67 -27.89 23.48
N ARG A 417 -16.63 -27.39 24.27
CA ARG A 417 -16.47 -26.14 25.03
C ARG A 417 -15.34 -26.22 26.07
N THR A 418 -15.21 -27.36 26.75
CA THR A 418 -14.15 -27.61 27.73
C THR A 418 -12.80 -27.69 27.06
N LEU A 419 -12.72 -28.38 25.92
CA LEU A 419 -11.50 -28.43 25.09
C LEU A 419 -11.03 -27.01 24.75
N TYR A 420 -11.93 -26.16 24.25
CA TYR A 420 -11.61 -24.77 23.91
C TYR A 420 -11.13 -23.96 25.13
N ASN A 421 -11.78 -24.13 26.29
CA ASN A 421 -11.38 -23.46 27.53
C ASN A 421 -10.00 -23.91 28.01
N TRP A 422 -9.72 -25.22 27.97
CA TRP A 422 -8.42 -25.77 28.34
C TRP A 422 -7.32 -25.34 27.37
N GLN A 423 -7.60 -25.28 26.07
CA GLN A 423 -6.67 -24.72 25.08
C GLN A 423 -6.35 -23.25 25.35
N ASN A 424 -7.34 -22.44 25.73
CA ASN A 424 -7.12 -21.04 26.09
C ASN A 424 -6.25 -20.89 27.34
N ALA A 425 -6.49 -21.71 28.36
CA ALA A 425 -5.69 -21.72 29.59
C ALA A 425 -4.26 -22.21 29.32
N ALA A 426 -4.10 -23.31 28.58
CA ALA A 426 -2.80 -23.85 28.20
C ALA A 426 -1.99 -22.88 27.33
N ALA A 427 -2.63 -22.18 26.40
CA ALA A 427 -1.98 -21.14 25.60
C ALA A 427 -1.44 -19.99 26.45
N LYS A 428 -2.08 -19.68 27.59
CA LYS A 428 -1.56 -18.69 28.55
C LYS A 428 -0.29 -19.20 29.24
N LEU A 429 -0.25 -20.47 29.65
CA LEU A 429 0.95 -21.08 30.22
C LEU A 429 2.13 -21.05 29.24
N VAL A 430 1.88 -21.40 27.98
CA VAL A 430 2.90 -21.32 26.90
C VAL A 430 3.36 -19.87 26.70
N ALA A 431 2.45 -18.90 26.78
CA ALA A 431 2.78 -17.48 26.67
C ALA A 431 3.70 -17.00 27.80
N ASP A 432 3.41 -17.40 29.04
CA ASP A 432 4.21 -17.02 30.22
C ASP A 432 5.61 -17.64 30.18
N ASP A 433 5.70 -18.89 29.70
CA ASP A 433 6.95 -19.61 29.48
C ASP A 433 7.83 -18.92 28.40
N LEU A 434 7.26 -18.63 27.23
CA LEU A 434 7.96 -17.90 26.16
C LEU A 434 8.42 -16.50 26.59
N ARG A 435 7.64 -15.79 27.42
CA ARG A 435 8.05 -14.49 27.99
C ARG A 435 9.24 -14.64 28.94
N THR A 436 9.29 -15.74 29.68
CA THR A 436 10.39 -16.01 30.62
C THR A 436 11.68 -16.31 29.86
N GLU A 437 11.62 -17.15 28.83
CA GLU A 437 12.77 -17.43 27.95
C GLU A 437 13.23 -16.18 27.20
N ASN A 438 12.30 -15.34 26.74
CA ASN A 438 12.65 -14.12 26.00
C ASN A 438 13.32 -13.03 26.87
N ARG A 439 13.19 -13.10 28.20
CA ARG A 439 13.87 -12.19 29.13
C ARG A 439 15.30 -12.62 29.46
N GLN A 440 15.68 -13.85 29.13
CA GLN A 440 17.04 -14.40 29.28
C GLN A 440 17.84 -14.16 27.99
#